data_AF-A0AAV6UMA7-F1
#
_entry.id   AF-A0AAV6UMA7-F1
#
_cell.length_a   1.000
_cell.length_b   1.000
_cell.length_c   1.000
_cell.angle_alpha   90.00
_cell.angle_beta   90.00
_cell.angle_gamma   90.00
#
_symmetry.space_group_name_H-M   'P 1'
#
loop_
_entity.id
_entity.type
_entity.pdbx_description
1 polymer ?
#
loop_
_entity_poly.entity_id
_entity_poly.type
_entity_poly.pdbx_seq_one_letter_code
_entity_poly.pdbx_strand_id
1 'polypeptide(L)'
;MSQHFSAEQYESAYIPKHLSQWEVPKTFRKHPRLKDGFTTCLTDENGRFLLPRKHSALKEKSFEGTWGKDFTGPGAVPCSQIKPGVWIIKGNRARWVEGIRIDY
;
A
#
# COMPACT_ATOMS: atom_id res chain seq x y z
N MET A 1 -6.25 -6.65 13.52
CA MET A 1 -7.54 -6.22 12.93
C MET A 1 -8.43 -5.79 14.08
N SER A 2 -8.74 -4.50 14.19
CA SER A 2 -9.71 -3.98 15.16
C SER A 2 -11.11 -3.97 14.54
N GLN A 3 -12.14 -4.12 15.38
CA GLN A 3 -13.54 -3.96 14.98
C GLN A 3 -14.11 -2.71 15.64
N HIS A 4 -14.96 -1.99 14.91
CA HIS A 4 -15.74 -0.87 15.43
C HIS A 4 -17.19 -1.33 15.56
N PHE A 5 -17.82 -1.09 16.71
CA PHE A 5 -19.24 -1.36 16.95
C PHE A 5 -19.99 -0.03 17.04
N SER A 6 -21.29 -0.03 16.71
CA SER A 6 -22.12 1.18 16.82
C SER A 6 -22.10 1.73 18.25
N ALA A 7 -21.85 3.03 18.36
CA ALA A 7 -21.93 3.81 19.61
C ALA A 7 -23.33 4.44 19.78
N GLU A 8 -24.35 3.89 19.13
CA GLU A 8 -25.75 4.32 19.13
C GLU A 8 -25.90 5.85 19.00
N GLN A 9 -26.19 6.54 20.11
CA GLN A 9 -26.45 7.99 20.16
C GLN A 9 -25.27 8.85 19.66
N TYR A 10 -24.04 8.36 19.81
CA TYR A 10 -22.84 9.09 19.41
C TYR A 10 -22.32 8.67 18.03
N GLU A 11 -22.96 7.73 17.34
CA GLU A 11 -22.47 7.20 16.06
C GLU A 11 -22.31 8.29 15.00
N SER A 12 -23.15 9.34 15.04
CA SER A 12 -23.08 10.48 14.12
C SER A 12 -21.76 11.26 14.21
N ALA A 13 -21.17 11.39 15.41
CA ALA A 13 -19.90 12.07 15.63
C ALA A 13 -18.70 11.29 15.07
N TYR A 14 -18.82 9.96 14.97
CA TYR A 14 -17.77 9.06 14.48
C TYR A 14 -17.90 8.72 12.99
N ILE A 15 -18.80 9.38 12.26
CA ILE A 15 -18.89 9.22 10.81
C ILE A 15 -17.58 9.77 10.18
N PRO A 16 -16.93 9.05 9.24
CA PRO A 16 -15.66 9.46 8.62
C PRO A 16 -15.65 10.90 8.09
N LYS A 17 -16.79 11.36 7.55
CA LYS A 17 -16.99 12.74 7.09
C LYS A 17 -16.80 13.79 8.20
N HIS A 18 -17.27 13.49 9.42
CA HIS A 18 -17.11 14.38 10.58
C HIS A 18 -15.68 14.35 11.13
N LEU A 19 -14.95 13.24 10.91
CA LEU A 19 -13.54 13.09 11.26
C LEU A 19 -12.58 13.68 10.22
N SER A 20 -13.09 14.41 9.23
CA SER A 20 -12.31 14.93 8.09
C SER A 20 -11.54 13.84 7.32
N GLN A 21 -12.02 12.59 7.33
CA GLN A 21 -11.49 11.51 6.50
C GLN A 21 -12.13 11.57 5.11
N TRP A 22 -11.33 11.90 4.10
CA TRP A 22 -11.76 12.02 2.71
C TRP A 22 -11.50 10.78 1.85
N GLU A 23 -10.86 9.76 2.42
CA GLU A 23 -10.69 8.46 1.79
C GLU A 23 -11.97 7.62 1.82
N VAL A 24 -12.04 6.59 0.97
CA VAL A 24 -13.16 5.63 0.99
C VAL A 24 -13.11 4.85 2.31
N PRO A 25 -14.11 4.99 3.20
CA PRO A 25 -14.07 4.35 4.50
C PRO A 25 -14.22 2.84 4.37
N LYS A 26 -13.54 2.10 5.25
CA LYS A 26 -13.66 0.65 5.31
C LYS A 26 -15.07 0.26 5.76
N THR A 27 -15.67 -0.71 5.07
CA THR A 27 -16.94 -1.28 5.50
C THR A 27 -16.72 -2.08 6.78
N PHE A 28 -17.54 -1.81 7.80
CA PHE A 28 -17.51 -2.52 9.06
C PHE A 28 -18.90 -3.02 9.44
N ARG A 29 -18.93 -3.97 10.36
CA ARG A 29 -20.17 -4.56 10.84
C ARG A 29 -20.76 -3.67 11.95
N LYS A 30 -21.88 -3.00 11.68
CA LYS A 30 -22.51 -2.06 12.61
C LYS A 30 -22.90 -2.67 13.97
N HIS A 31 -23.54 -3.84 13.94
CA HIS A 31 -24.00 -4.54 15.14
C HIS A 31 -23.26 -5.87 15.31
N PRO A 32 -22.76 -6.20 16.53
CA PRO A 32 -22.15 -7.50 16.78
C PRO A 32 -23.14 -8.64 16.48
N ARG A 33 -22.61 -9.84 16.16
CA ARG A 33 -23.46 -11.04 16.13
C ARG A 33 -23.81 -11.39 17.58
N LEU A 34 -25.08 -11.72 17.81
CA LEU A 34 -25.46 -12.42 19.03
C LEU A 34 -24.70 -13.75 19.06
N LYS A 35 -24.05 -14.03 20.18
CA LYS A 35 -23.26 -15.23 20.40
C LYS A 35 -23.65 -15.82 21.75
N ASP A 36 -24.03 -17.10 21.73
CA ASP A 36 -24.33 -17.88 22.91
C ASP A 36 -23.22 -18.92 23.14
N GLY A 37 -22.97 -19.28 24.40
CA GLY A 37 -22.00 -20.30 24.80
C GLY A 37 -20.83 -19.78 25.64
N PHE A 38 -19.72 -20.53 25.67
CA PHE A 38 -18.53 -20.24 26.46
C PHE A 38 -17.28 -20.07 25.57
N THR A 39 -16.27 -19.37 26.11
CA THR A 39 -14.99 -19.16 25.44
C THR A 39 -14.03 -20.32 25.73
N THR A 40 -13.23 -20.69 24.73
CA THR A 40 -12.15 -21.69 24.85
C THR A 40 -10.83 -21.05 24.46
N CYS A 41 -9.77 -21.30 25.22
CA CYS A 41 -8.42 -20.84 24.86
C CYS A 41 -7.97 -21.52 23.58
N LEU A 42 -7.60 -20.71 22.58
CA LEU A 42 -7.10 -21.19 21.29
C LEU A 42 -5.57 -21.13 21.19
N THR A 43 -4.91 -20.52 22.18
CA THR A 43 -3.48 -20.25 22.20
C THR A 43 -2.84 -20.71 23.49
N ASP A 44 -1.57 -21.12 23.40
CA ASP A 44 -0.64 -21.35 24.50
C ASP A 44 -0.29 -20.04 25.22
N GLU A 45 0.36 -20.16 26.37
CA GLU A 45 0.91 -19.05 27.17
C GLU A 45 1.91 -18.19 26.37
N ASN A 46 2.57 -18.81 25.37
CA ASN A 46 3.49 -18.15 24.45
C ASN A 46 2.79 -17.47 23.25
N GLY A 47 1.45 -17.48 23.21
CA GLY A 47 0.66 -16.93 22.09
C GLY A 47 0.66 -17.80 20.82
N ARG A 48 1.12 -19.05 20.90
CA ARG A 48 1.08 -20.01 19.78
C ARG A 48 -0.27 -20.71 19.71
N PHE A 49 -0.82 -20.96 18.54
CA PHE A 49 -2.10 -21.67 18.41
C PHE A 49 -1.97 -23.16 18.75
N LEU A 50 -2.92 -23.68 19.54
CA LEU A 50 -2.95 -25.05 20.05
C LEU A 50 -3.31 -26.13 19.00
N LEU A 51 -4.00 -25.73 17.93
CA LEU A 51 -4.49 -26.64 16.89
C LEU A 51 -3.95 -26.22 15.52
N PRO A 52 -3.62 -27.17 14.63
CA PRO A 52 -3.40 -26.89 13.21
C PRO A 52 -4.76 -26.63 12.53
N ARG A 53 -5.54 -25.68 13.05
CA ARG A 53 -6.76 -25.24 12.38
C ARG A 53 -6.31 -24.56 11.10
N LYS A 54 -6.98 -24.86 9.98
CA LYS A 54 -6.84 -24.16 8.70
C LYS A 54 -7.16 -22.68 8.92
N HIS A 55 -6.19 -21.92 9.40
CA HIS A 55 -6.26 -20.49 9.30
C HIS A 55 -6.17 -20.20 7.81
N SER A 56 -7.10 -19.39 7.30
CA SER A 56 -6.64 -18.40 6.35
C SER A 56 -5.51 -17.74 7.10
N ALA A 57 -4.25 -18.05 6.71
CA ALA A 57 -3.14 -17.26 7.16
C ALA A 57 -3.62 -15.80 7.07
N LEU A 58 -3.13 -14.92 7.93
CA LEU A 58 -2.88 -13.59 7.38
C LEU A 58 -2.10 -13.90 6.11
N LYS A 59 -2.80 -13.95 4.96
CA LYS A 59 -2.20 -13.80 3.67
C LYS A 59 -1.63 -12.42 3.89
N GLU A 60 -0.41 -12.33 4.41
CA GLU A 60 0.56 -11.43 3.83
C GLU A 60 0.23 -11.52 2.37
N LYS A 61 -0.50 -10.51 1.90
CA LYS A 61 -0.75 -10.36 0.50
C LYS A 61 0.66 -10.44 -0.05
N SER A 62 0.99 -11.57 -0.68
CA SER A 62 2.30 -11.80 -1.27
C SER A 62 2.63 -10.49 -1.97
N PHE A 63 3.64 -9.75 -1.51
CA PHE A 63 3.84 -8.39 -1.96
C PHE A 63 3.93 -8.40 -3.49
N GLU A 64 2.88 -7.92 -4.17
CA GLU A 64 2.76 -8.02 -5.64
C GLU A 64 3.53 -6.89 -6.35
N GLY A 65 4.34 -6.13 -5.60
CA GLY A 65 4.98 -4.90 -6.07
C GLY A 65 4.05 -3.68 -5.96
N THR A 66 4.62 -2.49 -6.14
CA THR A 66 3.92 -1.20 -6.01
C THR A 66 2.76 -1.04 -7.01
N TRP A 67 2.80 -1.77 -8.13
CA TRP A 67 1.88 -1.58 -9.24
C TRP A 67 0.87 -2.73 -9.44
N GLY A 68 0.92 -3.77 -8.61
CA GLY A 68 0.04 -4.93 -8.71
C GLY A 68 0.40 -5.89 -9.86
N LYS A 69 -0.23 -7.07 -9.89
CA LYS A 69 0.07 -8.16 -10.83
C LYS A 69 -0.12 -7.83 -12.31
N ASP A 70 -1.08 -6.97 -12.62
CA ASP A 70 -1.51 -6.71 -14.01
C ASP A 70 -0.77 -5.53 -14.66
N PHE A 71 0.05 -4.81 -13.88
CA PHE A 71 0.81 -3.67 -14.38
C PHE A 71 2.28 -4.04 -14.52
N THR A 72 2.66 -4.45 -15.71
CA THR A 72 4.03 -4.28 -16.19
C THR A 72 4.35 -2.80 -16.01
N GLY A 73 5.32 -2.46 -15.15
CA GLY A 73 5.68 -1.07 -14.79
C GLY A 73 5.75 -0.11 -15.97
N PRO A 74 5.82 1.23 -15.76
CA PRO A 74 5.88 2.18 -16.86
C PRO A 74 6.98 1.73 -17.83
N GLY A 75 6.58 1.39 -19.06
CA GLY A 75 7.50 0.92 -20.09
C GLY A 75 8.62 1.94 -20.24
N ALA A 76 9.84 1.48 -20.47
CA ALA A 76 10.93 2.38 -20.78
C ALA A 76 10.47 3.27 -21.93
N VAL A 77 10.35 4.58 -21.68
CA VAL A 77 10.12 5.56 -22.74
C VAL A 77 11.25 5.30 -23.74
N PRO A 78 10.96 5.04 -25.04
CA PRO A 78 11.99 4.75 -26.01
C PRO A 78 13.01 5.87 -25.92
N CYS A 79 14.16 5.57 -25.31
CA CYS A 79 15.19 6.55 -25.08
C CYS A 79 15.60 7.01 -26.48
N SER A 80 15.34 8.28 -26.79
CA SER A 80 16.19 8.94 -27.76
C SER A 80 17.63 8.62 -27.35
N GLN A 81 18.42 8.06 -28.26
CA GLN A 81 19.83 7.84 -28.02
C GLN A 81 20.48 9.22 -27.84
N ILE A 82 20.51 9.71 -26.60
CA ILE A 82 21.24 10.92 -26.26
C ILE A 82 22.69 10.49 -26.34
N LYS A 83 23.37 10.89 -27.43
CA LYS A 83 24.82 10.72 -27.54
C LYS A 83 25.46 11.36 -26.31
N PRO A 84 26.43 10.71 -25.65
CA PRO A 84 27.08 11.28 -24.48
C PRO A 84 27.63 12.65 -24.82
N GLY A 85 27.33 13.66 -24.00
CA GLY A 85 27.64 15.05 -24.26
C GLY A 85 27.29 15.91 -23.06
N VAL A 86 27.62 17.19 -23.13
CA VAL A 86 27.40 18.15 -22.03
C VAL A 86 26.75 19.41 -22.58
N TRP A 87 25.79 19.96 -21.83
CA TRP A 87 25.26 21.29 -22.09
C TRP A 87 26.29 22.34 -21.65
N ILE A 88 26.74 23.16 -22.59
CA ILE A 88 27.55 24.34 -22.29
C ILE A 88 26.65 25.57 -22.33
N ILE A 89 26.57 26.26 -21.21
CA ILE A 89 25.83 27.52 -21.07
C ILE A 89 26.83 28.68 -21.03
N LYS A 90 26.67 29.66 -21.92
CA LYS A 90 27.44 30.91 -21.92
C LYS A 90 26.50 32.10 -22.11
N GLY A 91 26.29 32.85 -21.03
CA GLY A 91 25.28 33.90 -20.98
C GLY A 91 23.88 33.33 -21.25
N ASN A 92 23.09 34.00 -22.09
CA ASN A 92 21.73 33.55 -22.46
C ASN A 92 21.70 32.50 -23.60
N ARG A 93 22.81 31.81 -23.87
CA ARG A 93 22.88 30.78 -24.92
C ARG A 93 23.31 29.46 -24.32
N ALA A 94 22.53 28.42 -24.57
CA ALA A 94 22.84 27.04 -24.24
C ALA A 94 23.05 26.25 -25.53
N ARG A 95 24.12 25.44 -25.58
CA ARG A 95 24.37 24.52 -26.70
C ARG A 95 24.80 23.15 -26.18
N TRP A 96 24.31 22.10 -26.83
CA TRP A 96 24.77 20.74 -26.60
C TRP A 96 26.12 20.51 -27.30
N VAL A 97 27.09 19.94 -26.60
CA VAL A 97 28.36 19.52 -27.17
C VAL A 97 28.49 18.01 -26.99
N GLU A 98 28.54 17.29 -28.11
CA GLU A 98 28.74 15.84 -28.12
C GLU A 98 30.17 15.50 -27.65
N GLY A 99 30.30 14.52 -26.76
CA GLY A 99 31.59 14.02 -26.30
C GLY A 99 32.24 13.15 -27.37
N ILE A 100 33.50 13.45 -27.69
CA ILE A 100 34.30 12.63 -28.61
C ILE A 100 35.03 11.59 -27.76
N ARG A 101 34.91 10.32 -28.16
CA ARG A 101 35.68 9.23 -27.56
C ARG A 101 37.14 9.37 -27.98
N ILE A 102 38.03 9.55 -27.02
CA ILE A 102 39.48 9.56 -27.25
C ILE A 102 39.96 8.15 -26.95
N ASP A 103 40.35 7.42 -27.99
CA ASP A 103 41.02 6.14 -27.84
C ASP A 103 42.51 6.39 -27.60
N TYR A 104 43.07 5.79 -26.55
CA TYR A 104 44.48 5.89 -26.13
C TYR A 104 45.33 4.80 -26.80
#